data_AF-A0A7S3VD78-F1
#
_entry.id   AF-A0A7S3VD78-F1
#
_cell.length_a   1.000
_cell.length_b   1.000
_cell.length_c   1.000
_cell.angle_alpha   90.00
_cell.angle_beta   90.00
_cell.angle_gamma   90.00
#
_symmetry.space_group_name_H-M   'P 1'
#
loop_
_entity.id
_entity.type
_entity.pdbx_description
1 polymer ?
#
loop_
_entity_poly.entity_id
_entity_poly.type
_entity_poly.pdbx_seq_one_letter_code
_entity_poly.pdbx_strand_id
1 'polypeptide(L)'
;SITRGEYEKESFEMILKAGMRHFPTHHGFLFRKYKGKTACEAAFDILGETEAMSIIRRCIPPGDCHSIVHRAADISTAVVMNEFVKYYPDEFYTRDANGRTLSQVQFHAELRRGKKTFHHDAAFFMGATDDEVEKKDPMLGLYPCMVAASGNTSDLYAVYTLLRRSPDECKGQQTHERARMNKRQRATITA
;
A
#
# COMPACT_ATOMS: atom_id res chain seq x y z
N SER A 1 21.11 -17.38 34.53
CA SER A 1 20.03 -17.88 33.67
C SER A 1 19.37 -16.72 32.99
N ILE A 2 19.34 -16.70 31.66
CA ILE A 2 18.62 -15.69 30.88
C ILE A 2 17.12 -15.87 31.17
N THR A 3 16.40 -14.79 31.47
CA THR A 3 14.95 -14.87 31.65
C THR A 3 14.29 -15.18 30.32
N ARG A 4 13.11 -15.82 30.32
CA ARG A 4 12.40 -16.15 29.08
C ARG A 4 12.22 -14.93 28.16
N GLY A 5 11.90 -13.77 28.73
CA GLY A 5 11.73 -12.53 27.98
C GLY A 5 13.03 -12.02 27.35
N GLU A 6 14.17 -12.11 28.04
CA GLU A 6 15.48 -11.73 27.46
C GLU A 6 15.85 -12.65 26.30
N TYR A 7 15.59 -13.96 26.41
CA TYR A 7 15.82 -14.91 25.33
C TYR A 7 14.97 -14.59 24.09
N GLU A 8 13.68 -14.27 24.28
CA GLU A 8 12.78 -13.91 23.19
C GLU A 8 13.25 -12.63 22.47
N LYS A 9 13.75 -11.63 23.22
CA LYS A 9 14.34 -10.40 22.65
C LYS A 9 15.59 -10.68 21.82
N GLU A 10 16.55 -11.41 22.40
CA GLU A 10 17.81 -11.75 21.73
C GLU A 10 17.58 -12.60 20.47
N SER A 11 16.66 -13.57 20.55
CA SER A 11 16.30 -14.41 19.42
C SER A 11 15.66 -13.59 18.29
N PHE A 12 14.71 -12.71 18.63
CA PHE A 12 14.08 -11.85 17.63
C PHE A 12 15.09 -10.90 16.96
N GLU A 13 15.93 -10.24 17.75
CA GLU A 13 16.98 -9.35 17.23
C GLU A 13 17.97 -10.12 16.32
N MET A 14 18.41 -11.31 16.73
CA MET A 14 19.33 -12.14 15.96
C MET A 14 18.72 -12.56 14.61
N ILE A 15 17.47 -13.04 14.63
CA ILE A 15 16.76 -13.46 13.41
C ILE A 15 16.55 -12.27 12.48
N LEU A 16 16.13 -11.12 13.02
CA LEU A 16 15.89 -9.93 12.21
C LEU A 16 17.20 -9.40 11.58
N LYS A 17 18.30 -9.35 12.33
CA LYS A 17 19.63 -9.00 11.79
C LYS A 17 20.06 -9.94 10.68
N ALA A 18 19.91 -11.26 10.88
CA ALA A 18 20.22 -12.24 9.85
C ALA A 18 19.32 -12.06 8.61
N GLY A 19 18.02 -11.84 8.81
CA GLY A 19 17.06 -11.56 7.76
C GLY A 19 17.42 -10.32 6.96
N MET A 20 17.77 -9.21 7.63
CA MET A 20 18.19 -7.98 6.97
C MET A 20 19.50 -8.14 6.19
N ARG A 21 20.44 -8.95 6.70
CA ARG A 21 21.69 -9.24 5.99
C ARG A 21 21.49 -9.99 4.68
N HIS A 22 20.54 -10.92 4.63
CA HIS A 22 20.32 -11.79 3.46
C HIS A 22 19.19 -11.31 2.54
N PHE A 23 18.21 -10.59 3.08
CA PHE A 23 16.99 -10.18 2.38
C PHE A 23 16.57 -8.74 2.75
N PRO A 24 17.44 -7.73 2.51
CA PRO A 24 17.18 -6.34 2.90
C PRO A 24 15.94 -5.74 2.20
N THR A 25 15.72 -6.07 0.93
CA THR A 25 14.55 -5.63 0.13
C THR A 25 13.21 -6.16 0.64
N HIS A 26 13.24 -7.21 1.47
CA HIS A 26 12.07 -7.81 2.10
C HIS A 26 11.95 -7.45 3.58
N HIS A 27 12.72 -6.46 4.06
CA HIS A 27 12.79 -6.05 5.46
C HIS A 27 13.01 -7.25 6.39
N GLY A 28 13.90 -8.17 6.00
CA GLY A 28 14.20 -9.37 6.77
C GLY A 28 13.00 -10.29 7.01
N PHE A 29 12.01 -10.27 6.11
CA PHE A 29 10.73 -10.97 6.23
C PHE A 29 9.83 -10.51 7.38
N LEU A 30 10.08 -9.33 7.94
CA LEU A 30 9.30 -8.77 9.05
C LEU A 30 7.78 -8.73 8.76
N PHE A 31 7.40 -8.46 7.51
CA PHE A 31 6.00 -8.41 7.07
C PHE A 31 5.51 -9.69 6.36
N ARG A 32 6.32 -10.75 6.33
CA ARG A 32 5.89 -12.03 5.74
C ARG A 32 4.91 -12.70 6.69
N LYS A 33 3.74 -13.09 6.17
CA LYS A 33 2.74 -13.82 6.95
C LYS A 33 3.09 -15.29 7.08
N TYR A 34 2.92 -15.82 8.28
CA TYR A 34 2.94 -17.24 8.60
C TYR A 34 1.80 -17.55 9.57
N LYS A 35 0.95 -18.52 9.24
CA LYS A 35 -0.26 -18.87 10.02
C LYS A 35 -1.15 -17.66 10.36
N GLY A 36 -1.29 -16.73 9.42
CA GLY A 36 -2.18 -15.57 9.54
C GLY A 36 -1.58 -14.31 10.16
N LYS A 37 -0.43 -14.38 10.84
CA LYS A 37 0.28 -13.22 11.42
C LYS A 37 1.61 -12.97 10.74
N THR A 38 2.03 -11.72 10.69
CA THR A 38 3.39 -11.32 10.31
C THR A 38 4.37 -11.56 11.45
N ALA A 39 5.67 -11.63 11.13
CA ALA A 39 6.70 -11.68 12.17
C ALA A 39 6.67 -10.43 13.07
N CYS A 40 6.32 -9.26 12.51
CA CYS A 40 6.11 -8.03 13.29
C CYS A 40 4.98 -8.16 14.30
N GLU A 41 3.79 -8.60 13.85
CA GLU A 41 2.63 -8.78 14.73
C GLU A 41 2.92 -9.80 15.82
N ALA A 42 3.60 -10.90 15.48
CA ALA A 42 4.03 -11.89 16.47
C ALA A 42 5.02 -11.31 17.49
N ALA A 43 5.96 -10.46 17.05
CA ALA A 43 6.87 -9.77 17.95
C ALA A 43 6.14 -8.79 18.89
N PHE A 44 5.11 -8.10 18.40
CA PHE A 44 4.28 -7.22 19.23
C PHE A 44 3.53 -8.01 20.30
N ASP A 45 2.97 -9.18 19.95
CA ASP A 45 2.26 -10.04 20.90
C ASP A 45 3.18 -10.59 22.01
N ILE A 46 4.44 -10.90 21.67
CA ILE A 46 5.38 -11.56 22.58
C ILE A 46 6.17 -10.54 23.44
N LEU A 47 6.70 -9.50 22.80
CA LEU A 47 7.63 -8.55 23.42
C LEU A 47 6.95 -7.25 23.86
N GLY A 48 5.75 -6.96 23.34
CA GLY A 48 5.13 -5.64 23.39
C GLY A 48 5.63 -4.72 22.29
N GLU A 49 4.78 -3.79 21.87
CA GLU A 49 5.03 -2.86 20.74
C GLU A 49 6.31 -2.04 20.95
N THR A 50 6.47 -1.42 22.12
CA THR A 50 7.63 -0.56 22.44
C THR A 50 8.96 -1.30 22.31
N GLU A 51 9.04 -2.50 22.88
CA GLU A 51 10.28 -3.28 22.88
C GLU A 51 10.58 -3.83 21.48
N ALA A 52 9.57 -4.38 20.80
CA ALA A 52 9.71 -4.86 19.45
C ALA A 52 10.16 -3.74 18.49
N MET A 53 9.55 -2.56 18.58
CA MET A 53 9.94 -1.40 17.76
C MET A 53 11.35 -0.90 18.08
N SER A 54 11.77 -0.94 19.34
CA SER A 54 13.17 -0.65 19.73
C SER A 54 14.15 -1.62 19.07
N ILE A 55 13.85 -2.92 19.05
CA ILE A 55 14.68 -3.93 18.35
C ILE A 55 14.68 -3.69 16.83
N ILE A 56 13.50 -3.47 16.24
CA ILE A 56 13.35 -3.23 14.79
C ILE A 56 14.17 -2.00 14.37
N ARG A 57 14.08 -0.89 15.12
CA ARG A 57 14.83 0.34 14.82
C ARG A 57 16.35 0.17 14.90
N ARG A 58 16.84 -0.70 15.79
CA ARG A 58 18.27 -1.05 15.83
C ARG A 58 18.71 -1.91 14.64
N CYS A 59 17.83 -2.75 14.12
CA CYS A 59 18.13 -3.65 13.00
C CYS A 59 17.91 -3.01 11.63
N ILE A 60 17.01 -2.03 11.55
CA ILE A 60 16.60 -1.33 10.33
C ILE A 60 16.64 0.17 10.64
N PRO A 61 17.82 0.81 10.60
CA PRO A 61 17.96 2.22 10.90
C PRO A 61 17.22 3.09 9.86
N PRO A 62 16.72 4.28 10.25
CA PRO A 62 16.12 5.22 9.30
C PRO A 62 17.09 5.59 8.17
N GLY A 63 16.55 5.78 6.96
CA GLY A 63 17.34 6.19 5.79
C GLY A 63 17.98 5.05 5.01
N ASP A 64 17.71 3.79 5.38
CA ASP A 64 18.02 2.64 4.53
C ASP A 64 17.25 2.72 3.19
N CYS A 65 17.80 2.08 2.16
CA CYS A 65 17.34 2.16 0.77
C CYS A 65 15.86 1.83 0.50
N HIS A 66 15.12 1.29 1.48
CA HIS A 66 13.69 0.99 1.38
C HIS A 66 12.94 1.41 2.64
N SER A 67 12.08 2.44 2.51
CA SER A 67 11.23 2.90 3.61
C SER A 67 10.41 1.75 4.19
N ILE A 68 10.63 1.49 5.49
CA ILE A 68 9.90 0.49 6.24
C ILE A 68 8.47 0.93 6.50
N VAL A 69 8.23 2.24 6.63
CA VAL A 69 6.90 2.82 6.82
C VAL A 69 6.02 2.59 5.59
N HIS A 70 6.54 2.82 4.39
CA HIS A 70 5.82 2.53 3.14
C HIS A 70 5.50 1.04 3.03
N ARG A 71 6.43 0.16 3.43
CA ARG A 71 6.19 -1.29 3.43
C ARG A 71 5.10 -1.70 4.42
N ALA A 72 5.11 -1.11 5.61
CA ALA A 72 4.08 -1.33 6.63
C ALA A 72 2.70 -0.88 6.13
N ALA A 73 2.60 0.28 5.49
CA ALA A 73 1.34 0.77 4.90
C ALA A 73 0.82 -0.16 3.79
N ASP A 74 1.72 -0.69 2.94
CA ASP A 74 1.37 -1.60 1.84
C ASP A 74 0.79 -2.93 2.35
N ILE A 75 1.45 -3.56 3.34
CA ILE A 75 1.18 -4.96 3.72
C ILE A 75 0.46 -5.14 5.06
N SER A 76 0.58 -4.18 5.97
CA SER A 76 0.17 -4.35 7.37
C SER A 76 -1.11 -3.61 7.74
N THR A 77 -1.62 -3.89 8.94
CA THR A 77 -2.81 -3.21 9.49
C THR A 77 -2.51 -1.75 9.84
N ALA A 78 -3.56 -0.94 9.95
CA ALA A 78 -3.44 0.45 10.40
C ALA A 78 -2.77 0.58 11.78
N VAL A 79 -3.01 -0.39 12.67
CA VAL A 79 -2.38 -0.44 14.00
C VAL A 79 -0.86 -0.56 13.87
N VAL A 80 -0.38 -1.54 13.08
CA VAL A 80 1.05 -1.72 12.88
C VAL A 80 1.66 -0.49 12.18
N MET A 81 0.99 0.05 11.16
CA MET A 81 1.47 1.25 10.47
C MET A 81 1.64 2.44 11.42
N ASN A 82 0.68 2.66 12.33
CA ASN A 82 0.75 3.74 13.31
C ASN A 82 2.00 3.62 14.21
N GLU A 83 2.39 2.41 14.61
CA GLU A 83 3.64 2.23 15.35
C GLU A 83 4.86 2.60 14.49
N PHE A 84 4.93 2.14 13.25
CA PHE A 84 6.05 2.50 12.37
C PHE A 84 6.18 4.02 12.17
N VAL A 85 5.09 4.75 12.00
CA VAL A 85 5.13 6.21 11.85
C VAL A 85 5.68 6.90 13.11
N LYS A 86 5.35 6.43 14.32
CA LYS A 86 5.89 6.98 15.57
C LYS A 86 7.41 6.82 15.67
N TYR A 87 7.93 5.67 15.23
CA TYR A 87 9.36 5.35 15.33
C TYR A 87 10.16 5.73 14.08
N TYR A 88 9.52 6.10 12.97
CA TYR A 88 10.19 6.53 11.72
C TYR A 88 9.46 7.75 11.13
N PRO A 89 9.34 8.87 11.88
CA PRO A 89 8.53 10.01 11.46
C PRO A 89 9.05 10.66 10.17
N ASP A 90 10.37 10.65 9.95
CA ASP A 90 10.99 11.26 8.77
C ASP A 90 10.61 10.53 7.48
N GLU A 91 10.31 9.22 7.55
CA GLU A 91 9.89 8.43 6.39
C GLU A 91 8.45 8.73 5.95
N PHE A 92 7.69 9.50 6.73
CA PHE A 92 6.35 9.94 6.33
C PHE A 92 6.40 10.82 5.07
N TYR A 93 7.43 11.65 4.95
CA TYR A 93 7.57 12.62 3.87
C TYR A 93 8.41 12.11 2.70
N THR A 94 9.04 10.93 2.84
CA THR A 94 9.81 10.33 1.77
C THR A 94 8.88 9.69 0.75
N ARG A 95 9.41 9.45 -0.45
CA ARG A 95 8.73 8.63 -1.45
C ARG A 95 9.33 7.23 -1.44
N ASP A 96 8.51 6.23 -1.74
CA ASP A 96 9.02 4.87 -1.92
C ASP A 96 9.90 4.75 -3.19
N ALA A 97 10.47 3.56 -3.42
CA ALA A 97 11.32 3.30 -4.58
C ALA A 97 10.60 3.50 -5.93
N ASN A 98 9.27 3.54 -5.95
CA ASN A 98 8.46 3.80 -7.14
C ASN A 98 8.03 5.27 -7.23
N GLY A 99 8.43 6.13 -6.29
CA GLY A 99 8.04 7.54 -6.27
C GLY A 99 6.68 7.82 -5.64
N ARG A 100 6.07 6.85 -4.94
CA ARG A 100 4.77 7.03 -4.27
C ARG A 100 4.92 7.72 -2.93
N THR A 101 3.95 8.57 -2.58
CA THR A 101 3.82 9.07 -1.20
C THR A 101 3.22 7.99 -0.30
N LEU A 102 3.37 8.13 1.02
CA LEU A 102 2.79 7.20 1.98
C LEU A 102 1.26 7.12 1.85
N SER A 103 0.58 8.26 1.65
CA SER A 103 -0.87 8.32 1.48
C SER A 103 -1.33 7.53 0.24
N GLN A 104 -0.60 7.65 -0.88
CA GLN A 104 -0.87 6.86 -2.09
C GLN A 104 -0.73 5.36 -1.82
N VAL A 105 0.36 4.95 -1.17
CA VAL A 105 0.58 3.53 -0.83
C VAL A 105 -0.55 3.00 0.05
N GLN A 106 -0.93 3.76 1.08
CA GLN A 106 -2.01 3.38 1.98
C GLN A 106 -3.36 3.30 1.26
N PHE A 107 -3.70 4.29 0.45
CA PHE A 107 -4.95 4.32 -0.31
C PHE A 107 -5.06 3.12 -1.24
N HIS A 108 -4.02 2.86 -2.04
CA HIS A 108 -3.99 1.70 -2.94
C HIS A 108 -3.98 0.36 -2.21
N ALA A 109 -3.34 0.28 -1.04
CA ALA A 109 -3.37 -0.92 -0.21
C ALA A 109 -4.79 -1.23 0.29
N GLU A 110 -5.52 -0.23 0.78
CA GLU A 110 -6.90 -0.39 1.25
C GLU A 110 -7.85 -0.78 0.11
N LEU A 111 -7.69 -0.17 -1.07
CA LEU A 111 -8.47 -0.54 -2.27
C LEU A 111 -8.24 -2.00 -2.66
N ARG A 112 -6.98 -2.44 -2.78
CA ARG A 112 -6.65 -3.81 -3.17
C ARG A 112 -7.10 -4.85 -2.14
N ARG A 113 -6.98 -4.53 -0.84
CA ARG A 113 -7.45 -5.43 0.23
C ARG A 113 -8.94 -5.68 0.14
N GLY A 114 -9.71 -4.72 -0.38
CA GLY A 114 -11.17 -4.79 -0.49
C GLY A 114 -11.87 -4.78 0.87
N LYS A 115 -11.19 -4.41 1.97
CA LYS A 115 -11.83 -4.35 3.29
C LYS A 115 -12.78 -3.15 3.42
N LYS A 116 -12.57 -2.12 2.60
CA LYS A 116 -13.40 -0.92 2.50
C LYS A 116 -14.35 -1.10 1.33
N THR A 117 -15.65 -0.93 1.57
CA THR A 117 -16.69 -0.84 0.55
C THR A 117 -17.39 0.50 0.73
N PHE A 118 -17.97 1.05 -0.33
CA PHE A 118 -18.69 2.31 -0.30
C PHE A 118 -19.84 2.26 0.70
N HIS A 119 -20.54 1.13 0.82
CA HIS A 119 -21.63 0.97 1.78
C HIS A 119 -21.18 0.97 3.25
N HIS A 120 -19.99 0.46 3.54
CA HIS A 120 -19.48 0.40 4.92
C HIS A 120 -18.58 1.58 5.29
N ASP A 121 -17.95 2.23 4.32
CA ASP A 121 -17.01 3.32 4.53
C ASP A 121 -16.99 4.31 3.35
N ALA A 122 -18.14 4.92 3.05
CA ALA A 122 -18.24 5.95 2.01
C ALA A 122 -17.27 7.12 2.25
N ALA A 123 -17.02 7.46 3.52
CA ALA A 123 -16.15 8.55 3.92
C ALA A 123 -14.71 8.34 3.43
N PHE A 124 -14.20 7.11 3.43
CA PHE A 124 -12.90 6.79 2.84
C PHE A 124 -12.79 7.19 1.36
N PHE A 125 -13.80 6.87 0.54
CA PHE A 125 -13.79 7.17 -0.89
C PHE A 125 -14.04 8.65 -1.19
N MET A 126 -14.93 9.28 -0.42
CA MET A 126 -15.24 10.71 -0.57
C MET A 126 -14.12 11.61 -0.04
N GLY A 127 -13.40 11.15 0.99
CA GLY A 127 -12.30 11.87 1.63
C GLY A 127 -10.96 11.76 0.91
N ALA A 128 -10.81 10.84 -0.05
CA ALA A 128 -9.63 10.79 -0.91
C ALA A 128 -9.47 12.13 -1.63
N THR A 129 -8.25 12.67 -1.71
CA THR A 129 -7.97 13.92 -2.41
C THR A 129 -8.01 13.74 -3.93
N ASP A 130 -8.24 14.81 -4.69
CA ASP A 130 -8.22 14.71 -6.16
C ASP A 130 -6.85 14.24 -6.66
N ASP A 131 -5.78 14.67 -5.99
CA ASP A 131 -4.41 14.20 -6.24
C ASP A 131 -4.21 12.69 -6.04
N GLU A 132 -4.88 12.10 -5.05
CA GLU A 132 -4.84 10.65 -4.83
C GLU A 132 -5.68 9.89 -5.85
N VAL A 133 -6.75 10.50 -6.37
CA VAL A 133 -7.69 9.86 -7.28
C VAL A 133 -7.25 9.98 -8.75
N GLU A 134 -6.72 11.14 -9.16
CA GLU A 134 -6.32 11.45 -10.53
C GLU A 134 -4.90 10.98 -10.90
N LYS A 135 -4.07 10.60 -9.94
CA LYS A 135 -2.71 10.11 -10.23
C LYS A 135 -2.71 8.60 -10.36
N LYS A 136 -2.10 8.11 -11.44
CA LYS A 136 -1.76 6.69 -11.57
C LYS A 136 -0.79 6.30 -10.46
N ASP A 137 -0.97 5.12 -9.90
CA ASP A 137 0.06 4.50 -9.09
C ASP A 137 1.28 4.22 -9.99
N PRO A 138 2.46 4.81 -9.71
CA PRO A 138 3.68 4.60 -10.50
C PRO A 138 4.14 3.15 -10.58
N MET A 139 3.84 2.31 -9.58
CA MET A 139 4.20 0.90 -9.54
C MET A 139 3.27 0.05 -10.42
N LEU A 140 1.97 0.33 -10.40
CA LEU A 140 0.95 -0.46 -11.12
C LEU A 140 0.64 0.10 -12.51
N GLY A 141 0.87 1.39 -12.75
CA GLY A 141 0.42 2.10 -13.94
C GLY A 141 -1.11 2.24 -14.03
N LEU A 142 -1.83 1.98 -12.93
CA LEU A 142 -3.29 1.95 -12.85
C LEU A 142 -3.81 3.13 -12.04
N TYR A 143 -5.00 3.62 -12.41
CA TYR A 143 -5.75 4.55 -11.58
C TYR A 143 -6.40 3.84 -10.38
N PRO A 144 -6.67 4.57 -9.29
CA PRO A 144 -7.36 4.03 -8.13
C PRO A 144 -8.69 3.35 -8.43
N CYS A 145 -9.50 3.86 -9.37
CA CYS A 145 -10.75 3.21 -9.78
C CYS A 145 -10.52 1.80 -10.37
N MET A 146 -9.44 1.61 -11.14
CA MET A 146 -9.04 0.31 -11.69
C MET A 146 -8.51 -0.63 -10.61
N VAL A 147 -7.76 -0.09 -9.64
CA VAL A 147 -7.28 -0.86 -8.48
C VAL A 147 -8.46 -1.30 -7.60
N ALA A 148 -9.46 -0.45 -7.41
CA ALA A 148 -10.70 -0.79 -6.71
C ALA A 148 -11.48 -1.89 -7.45
N ALA A 149 -11.59 -1.79 -8.78
CA ALA A 149 -12.30 -2.77 -9.60
C ALA A 149 -11.64 -4.16 -9.57
N SER A 150 -10.30 -4.18 -9.51
CA SER A 150 -9.50 -5.41 -9.42
C SER A 150 -9.29 -5.92 -7.99
N GLY A 151 -9.75 -5.17 -6.97
CA GLY A 151 -9.67 -5.58 -5.58
C GLY A 151 -10.65 -6.70 -5.22
N ASN A 152 -10.47 -7.28 -4.02
CA ASN A 152 -11.22 -8.49 -3.61
C ASN A 152 -12.75 -8.33 -3.56
N THR A 153 -13.26 -7.12 -3.32
CA THR A 153 -14.70 -6.87 -3.22
C THR A 153 -15.34 -6.38 -4.52
N SER A 154 -14.56 -5.87 -5.47
CA SER A 154 -15.03 -5.28 -6.74
C SER A 154 -16.28 -4.40 -6.58
N ASP A 155 -16.30 -3.51 -5.58
CA ASP A 155 -17.44 -2.66 -5.26
C ASP A 155 -17.72 -1.63 -6.37
N LEU A 156 -18.81 -1.83 -7.11
CA LEU A 156 -19.20 -0.98 -8.24
C LEU A 156 -19.49 0.47 -7.83
N TYR A 157 -20.04 0.73 -6.63
CA TYR A 157 -20.30 2.10 -6.17
C TYR A 157 -18.99 2.83 -5.84
N ALA A 158 -18.04 2.13 -5.22
CA ALA A 158 -16.70 2.65 -4.98
C ALA A 158 -16.00 2.98 -6.31
N VAL A 159 -16.02 2.04 -7.27
CA VAL A 159 -15.43 2.22 -8.60
C VAL A 159 -16.07 3.42 -9.32
N TYR A 160 -17.41 3.49 -9.34
CA TYR A 160 -18.13 4.59 -9.97
C TYR A 160 -17.78 5.96 -9.34
N THR A 161 -17.71 6.01 -8.01
CA THR A 161 -17.37 7.23 -7.27
C THR A 161 -15.97 7.71 -7.61
N LEU A 162 -14.99 6.82 -7.65
CA LEU A 162 -13.61 7.16 -8.00
C LEU A 162 -13.50 7.56 -9.47
N LEU A 163 -14.13 6.80 -10.39
CA LEU A 163 -14.08 7.07 -11.83
C LEU A 163 -14.66 8.46 -12.17
N ARG A 164 -15.74 8.86 -11.51
CA ARG A 164 -16.36 10.18 -11.74
C ARG A 164 -15.43 11.34 -11.40
N ARG A 165 -14.47 11.12 -10.50
CA ARG A 165 -13.49 12.10 -10.04
C ARG A 165 -12.20 12.10 -10.87
N SER A 166 -12.04 11.17 -11.82
CA SER A 166 -10.94 11.15 -12.79
C SER A 166 -11.48 11.24 -14.22
N PRO A 167 -12.01 12.40 -14.63
CA PRO A 167 -12.77 12.53 -15.87
C PRO A 167 -11.96 12.26 -17.15
N ASP A 168 -10.63 12.35 -17.10
CA ASP A 168 -9.78 12.18 -18.28
C ASP A 168 -9.75 10.72 -18.81
N GLU A 169 -9.97 9.72 -17.96
CA GLU A 169 -10.15 8.33 -18.40
C GLU A 169 -11.42 8.16 -19.27
N CYS A 170 -12.51 8.86 -18.91
CA CYS A 170 -13.75 8.85 -19.67
C CYS A 170 -13.61 9.54 -21.05
N LYS A 171 -12.63 10.43 -21.23
CA LYS A 171 -12.42 11.15 -22.50
C LYS A 171 -11.71 10.29 -23.55
N GLY A 172 -10.80 9.39 -23.15
CA GLY A 172 -10.03 8.54 -24.07
C GLY A 172 -10.89 7.55 -24.89
N GLN A 173 -12.01 7.08 -24.32
CA GLN A 173 -12.97 6.23 -25.06
C GLN A 173 -13.76 7.02 -26.10
N GLN A 174 -14.15 8.26 -25.80
CA GLN A 174 -14.91 9.09 -26.74
C GLN A 174 -14.10 9.46 -28.00
N THR A 175 -12.79 9.67 -27.87
CA THR A 175 -11.91 9.96 -29.03
C THR A 175 -11.75 8.76 -29.95
N HIS A 176 -11.63 7.54 -29.39
CA HIS A 176 -11.53 6.31 -30.19
C HIS A 176 -12.84 5.92 -30.87
N GLU A 177 -13.99 6.09 -30.19
CA GLU A 177 -15.30 5.86 -30.82
C GLU A 177 -15.62 6.90 -31.90
N ARG A 178 -15.32 8.18 -31.67
CA ARG A 178 -15.44 9.22 -32.71
C ARG A 178 -14.53 8.94 -33.90
N ALA A 179 -13.29 8.50 -33.67
CA ALA A 179 -12.39 8.12 -34.75
C ALA A 179 -12.89 6.89 -35.55
N ARG A 180 -13.49 5.90 -34.88
CA ARG A 180 -14.12 4.74 -35.53
C ARG A 180 -15.37 5.12 -36.32
N MET A 181 -16.23 5.98 -35.77
CA MET A 181 -17.41 6.50 -36.48
C MET A 181 -17.03 7.31 -37.72
N ASN A 182 -16.02 8.18 -37.62
CA ASN A 182 -15.55 8.98 -38.74
C ASN A 182 -14.91 8.12 -39.86
N LYS A 183 -14.20 7.03 -39.50
CA LYS A 183 -13.68 6.07 -40.50
C LYS A 183 -14.81 5.31 -41.22
N ARG A 184 -15.88 4.94 -40.51
CA ARG A 184 -17.04 4.26 -41.09
C ARG A 184 -17.82 5.17 -42.04
N GLN A 185 -18.05 6.43 -41.66
CA GLN A 185 -18.72 7.41 -42.53
C GLN A 185 -17.93 7.72 -43.79
N ARG A 186 -16.60 7.81 -43.72
CA ARG A 186 -15.76 7.99 -44.92
C ARG A 186 -15.82 6.79 -45.87
N ALA A 187 -15.88 5.56 -45.34
CA ALA A 187 -16.05 4.36 -46.17
C ALA A 187 -17.42 4.30 -46.88
N THR A 188 -18.48 4.84 -46.28
CA THR A 188 -19.83 4.90 -46.89
C THR A 188 -19.96 5.98 -47.96
N ILE A 189 -19.15 7.05 -47.92
CA ILE A 189 -19.19 8.14 -48.91
C ILE A 189 -18.34 7.84 -50.16
N THR A 190 -17.48 6.82 -50.09
CA THR A 190 -16.53 6.46 -51.17
C THR A 190 -16.90 5.15 -51.89
N ALA A 191 -18.10 4.61 -51.64
CA ALA A 191 -18.69 3.46 -52.31
C ALA A 191 -19.90 3.92 -53.13
#